data_AF-A0A8J4V6L3-F1
#
_entry.id   AF-A0A8J4V6L3-F1
#
_cell.length_a   1.000
_cell.length_b   1.000
_cell.length_c   1.000
_cell.angle_alpha   90.00
_cell.angle_beta   90.00
_cell.angle_gamma   90.00
#
_symmetry.space_group_name_H-M   'P 1'
#
loop_
_entity.id
_entity.type
_entity.pdbx_description
1 polymer ?
#
loop_
_entity_poly.entity_id
_entity_poly.type
_entity_poly.pdbx_seq_one_letter_code
_entity_poly.pdbx_strand_id
1 'polypeptide(L)'
;MNSINFSTATLTFLAPCLFTLVVFLLFFEQISYLRKRKNIPGPVLVFPFLGSAISLVRHPSKFWDHQSSLAKSSPAGFSANYIVGRFILFIRDSDLSHKIFSNVRPDAFHLV
;
A
#
# COMPACT_ATOMS: atom_id res chain seq x y z
N MET A 1 -47.04 -13.04 -11.56
CA MET A 1 -46.18 -12.06 -12.23
C MET A 1 -45.66 -10.96 -11.27
N ASN A 2 -45.37 -11.27 -9.99
CA ASN A 2 -44.95 -10.25 -9.00
C ASN A 2 -43.52 -10.45 -8.45
N SER A 3 -42.88 -11.60 -8.69
CA SER A 3 -41.53 -11.86 -8.15
C SER A 3 -40.41 -11.12 -8.90
N ILE A 4 -40.58 -10.93 -10.22
CA ILE A 4 -39.55 -10.33 -11.09
C ILE A 4 -39.32 -8.84 -10.76
N ASN A 5 -40.39 -8.13 -10.38
CA ASN A 5 -40.33 -6.69 -10.04
C ASN A 5 -39.69 -6.43 -8.67
N PHE A 6 -39.77 -7.39 -7.75
CA PHE A 6 -39.19 -7.23 -6.42
C PHE A 6 -37.66 -7.34 -6.47
N SER A 7 -37.13 -8.30 -7.23
CA SER A 7 -35.67 -8.45 -7.42
C SER A 7 -35.05 -7.25 -8.14
N THR A 8 -35.67 -6.73 -9.20
CA THR A 8 -35.15 -5.56 -9.92
C THR A 8 -35.20 -4.29 -9.08
N ALA A 9 -36.28 -4.08 -8.31
CA ALA A 9 -36.36 -2.98 -7.35
C ALA A 9 -35.26 -3.09 -6.28
N THR A 10 -35.08 -4.26 -5.66
CA THR A 10 -34.00 -4.45 -4.67
C THR A 10 -32.62 -4.20 -5.23
N LEU A 11 -32.31 -4.70 -6.44
CA LEU A 11 -31.02 -4.47 -7.11
C LEU A 11 -30.79 -2.97 -7.38
N THR A 12 -31.83 -2.24 -7.78
CA THR A 12 -31.76 -0.80 -8.07
C THR A 12 -31.48 0.03 -6.82
N PHE A 13 -31.94 -0.41 -5.64
CA PHE A 13 -31.63 0.23 -4.36
C PHE A 13 -30.28 -0.22 -3.76
N LEU A 14 -29.92 -1.50 -3.89
CA LEU A 14 -28.68 -2.06 -3.33
C LEU A 14 -27.43 -1.66 -4.13
N ALA A 15 -27.53 -1.57 -5.46
CA ALA A 15 -26.41 -1.21 -6.33
C ALA A 15 -25.76 0.14 -5.97
N PRO A 16 -26.50 1.26 -5.81
CA PRO A 16 -25.90 2.52 -5.41
C PRO A 16 -25.31 2.47 -3.99
N CYS A 17 -25.94 1.76 -3.04
CA CYS A 17 -25.38 1.59 -1.70
C CYS A 17 -24.05 0.82 -1.72
N LEU A 18 -23.97 -0.28 -2.47
CA LEU A 18 -22.74 -1.04 -2.65
C LEU A 18 -21.66 -0.22 -3.35
N PHE A 19 -22.04 0.55 -4.38
CA PHE A 19 -21.13 1.45 -5.06
C PHE A 19 -20.56 2.51 -4.10
N THR A 20 -21.40 3.16 -3.31
CA THR A 20 -20.97 4.13 -2.30
C THR A 20 -20.07 3.48 -1.24
N LEU A 21 -20.38 2.26 -0.79
CA LEU A 21 -19.54 1.51 0.15
C LEU A 21 -18.15 1.24 -0.44
N VAL A 22 -18.08 0.76 -1.69
CA VAL A 22 -16.81 0.50 -2.37
C VAL A 22 -16.02 1.79 -2.49
N VAL A 23 -16.63 2.88 -2.98
CA VAL A 23 -15.98 4.19 -3.09
C VAL A 23 -15.47 4.68 -1.73
N PHE A 24 -16.26 4.55 -0.67
CA PHE A 24 -15.86 4.88 0.69
C PHE A 24 -14.63 4.08 1.14
N LEU A 25 -14.60 2.76 0.91
CA LEU A 25 -13.45 1.92 1.25
C LEU A 25 -12.19 2.33 0.48
N LEU A 26 -12.32 2.66 -0.81
CA LEU A 26 -11.21 3.15 -1.63
C LEU A 26 -10.62 4.44 -1.05
N PHE A 27 -11.47 5.42 -0.73
CA PHE A 27 -11.01 6.68 -0.14
C PHE A 27 -10.41 6.49 1.25
N PHE A 28 -11.04 5.65 2.08
CA PHE A 28 -10.55 5.35 3.42
C PHE A 28 -9.13 4.77 3.38
N GLU A 29 -8.88 3.85 2.45
CA GLU A 29 -7.55 3.28 2.26
C GLU A 29 -6.54 4.32 1.78
N GLN A 30 -6.88 5.16 0.81
CA GLN A 30 -5.98 6.22 0.33
C GLN A 30 -5.63 7.21 1.43
N ILE A 31 -6.61 7.63 2.24
CA ILE A 31 -6.38 8.52 3.39
C ILE A 31 -5.47 7.85 4.42
N SER A 32 -5.73 6.57 4.73
CA SER A 32 -4.90 5.77 5.65
C SER A 32 -3.46 5.67 5.15
N TYR A 33 -3.27 5.42 3.86
CA TYR A 33 -1.96 5.38 3.22
C TYR A 33 -1.22 6.72 3.30
N LEU A 34 -1.87 7.81 2.88
CA LEU A 34 -1.27 9.15 2.92
C LEU A 34 -0.88 9.56 4.35
N ARG A 35 -1.72 9.23 5.34
CA ARG A 35 -1.44 9.48 6.76
C ARG A 35 -0.24 8.68 7.28
N LYS A 36 -0.03 7.45 6.81
CA LYS A 36 1.14 6.61 7.15
C LYS A 36 2.40 7.10 6.44
N ARG A 37 2.30 7.44 5.15
CA ARG A 37 3.43 7.92 4.33
C ARG A 37 3.99 9.25 4.84
N LYS A 38 3.13 10.19 5.22
CA LYS A 38 3.53 11.57 5.56
C LYS A 38 4.50 12.13 4.50
N ASN A 39 5.71 12.52 4.91
CA ASN A 39 6.72 13.14 4.05
C ASN A 39 7.75 12.13 3.51
N ILE A 40 7.52 10.83 3.67
CA ILE A 40 8.46 9.80 3.22
C ILE A 40 8.37 9.67 1.69
N PRO A 41 9.51 9.62 0.97
CA PRO A 41 9.51 9.40 -0.48
C PRO A 41 8.96 8.03 -0.82
N GLY A 42 8.06 8.00 -1.79
CA GLY A 42 7.27 6.83 -2.17
C GLY A 42 6.16 7.20 -3.15
N PRO A 43 5.40 6.22 -3.65
CA PRO A 43 4.32 6.48 -4.60
C PRO A 43 3.25 7.40 -4.01
N VAL A 44 2.79 8.38 -4.78
CA VAL A 44 1.77 9.34 -4.32
C VAL A 44 0.40 8.67 -4.23
N LEU A 45 0.12 7.78 -5.18
CA LEU A 45 -1.11 7.01 -5.26
C LEU A 45 -0.74 5.54 -5.39
N VAL A 46 -1.48 4.67 -4.69
CA VAL A 46 -1.28 3.23 -4.74
C VAL A 46 -2.60 2.56 -5.10
N PHE A 47 -2.55 1.41 -5.78
CA PHE A 47 -3.77 0.67 -6.09
C PHE A 47 -4.42 0.18 -4.78
N PRO A 48 -5.74 0.33 -4.61
CA PRO A 48 -6.41 -0.13 -3.40
C PRO A 48 -6.19 -1.63 -3.17
N PHE A 49 -6.01 -2.01 -1.92
CA PHE A 49 -5.71 -3.32 -1.36
C PHE A 49 -4.37 -3.92 -1.78
N LEU A 50 -4.02 -3.87 -3.08
CA LEU A 50 -2.80 -4.47 -3.62
C LEU A 50 -1.57 -3.57 -3.45
N GLY A 51 -1.76 -2.26 -3.44
CA GLY A 51 -0.67 -1.30 -3.49
C GLY A 51 0.18 -1.45 -4.75
N SER A 52 1.50 -1.45 -4.57
CA SER A 52 2.50 -1.64 -5.64
C SER A 52 2.83 -3.10 -5.93
N ALA A 53 2.07 -4.06 -5.38
CA ALA A 53 2.34 -5.50 -5.55
C ALA A 53 2.41 -5.93 -7.02
N ILE A 54 1.58 -5.34 -7.88
CA ILE A 54 1.56 -5.64 -9.32
C ILE A 54 2.93 -5.32 -9.96
N SER A 55 3.54 -4.18 -9.59
CA SER A 55 4.85 -3.78 -10.11
C SER A 55 5.95 -4.69 -9.59
N LEU A 56 5.89 -5.05 -8.29
CA LEU A 56 6.82 -5.99 -7.68
C LEU A 56 6.82 -7.36 -8.37
N VAL A 57 5.64 -7.94 -8.63
CA VAL A 57 5.52 -9.27 -9.24
C VAL A 57 5.88 -9.24 -10.73
N ARG A 58 5.42 -8.22 -11.46
CA ARG A 58 5.61 -8.16 -12.92
C ARG A 58 7.06 -7.81 -13.31
N HIS A 59 7.70 -6.91 -12.57
CA HIS A 59 9.04 -6.40 -12.88
C HIS A 59 9.87 -6.20 -11.60
N PRO A 60 10.29 -7.27 -10.93
CA PRO A 60 10.91 -7.21 -9.60
C PRO A 60 12.19 -6.37 -9.57
N SER A 61 13.11 -6.55 -10.52
CA SER A 61 14.37 -5.79 -10.54
C SER A 61 14.11 -4.28 -10.67
N LYS A 62 13.27 -3.88 -11.63
CA LYS A 62 12.90 -2.47 -11.83
C LYS A 62 12.20 -1.86 -10.61
N PHE A 63 11.38 -2.65 -9.92
CA PHE A 63 10.73 -2.22 -8.70
C PHE A 63 11.77 -1.86 -7.62
N TRP A 64 12.74 -2.75 -7.37
CA TRP A 64 13.79 -2.50 -6.37
C TRP A 64 14.76 -1.40 -6.79
N ASP A 65 15.10 -1.31 -8.08
CA ASP A 65 15.91 -0.20 -8.60
C ASP A 65 15.21 1.14 -8.38
N HIS A 66 13.89 1.20 -8.60
CA HIS A 66 13.11 2.39 -8.32
C HIS A 66 13.13 2.74 -6.83
N GLN A 67 12.87 1.78 -5.94
CA GLN A 67 12.95 2.01 -4.49
C GLN A 67 14.34 2.50 -4.04
N SER A 68 15.40 1.95 -4.63
CA SER A 68 16.80 2.34 -4.37
C SER A 68 17.11 3.75 -4.86
N SER A 69 16.61 4.14 -6.04
CA SER A 69 16.74 5.51 -6.55
C SER A 69 16.01 6.53 -5.67
N LEU A 70 14.78 6.22 -5.24
CA LEU A 70 14.00 7.07 -4.33
C LEU A 70 14.71 7.23 -2.98
N ALA A 71 15.21 6.14 -2.41
CA ALA A 71 15.96 6.17 -1.16
C ALA A 71 17.26 6.99 -1.29
N LYS A 72 17.94 6.93 -2.45
CA LYS A 72 19.12 7.76 -2.74
C LYS A 72 18.81 9.25 -2.79
N SER A 73 17.65 9.61 -3.34
CA SER A 73 17.21 11.01 -3.44
C SER A 73 16.69 11.58 -2.11
N SER A 74 16.41 10.71 -1.14
CA SER A 74 15.93 11.06 0.19
C SER A 74 17.09 11.48 1.10
N PRO A 75 17.01 12.61 1.81
CA PRO A 75 17.99 12.96 2.85
C PRO A 75 18.09 11.92 3.96
N ALA A 76 17.02 11.12 4.15
CA ALA A 76 16.95 10.12 5.21
C ALA A 76 17.49 8.74 4.81
N GLY A 77 17.86 8.51 3.54
CA GLY A 77 18.44 7.24 3.09
C GLY A 77 17.48 6.06 3.00
N PHE A 78 16.16 6.32 3.07
CA PHE A 78 15.11 5.31 2.91
C PHE A 78 13.93 5.82 2.07
N SER A 79 13.16 4.88 1.54
CA SER A 79 11.89 5.11 0.84
C SER A 79 10.79 4.22 1.41
N ALA A 80 9.53 4.62 1.27
CA ALA A 80 8.37 3.85 1.68
C ALA A 80 7.57 3.36 0.48
N ASN A 81 6.91 2.23 0.65
CA ASN A 81 5.93 1.74 -0.32
C ASN A 81 4.80 1.00 0.41
N TYR A 82 3.74 0.67 -0.31
CA TYR A 82 2.61 -0.11 0.18
C TYR A 82 2.44 -1.35 -0.69
N ILE A 83 2.42 -2.52 -0.07
CA ILE A 83 2.31 -3.81 -0.76
C ILE A 83 1.31 -4.67 0.01
N VAL A 84 0.21 -5.04 -0.66
CA VAL A 84 -0.83 -5.95 -0.13
C VAL A 84 -1.22 -5.63 1.32
N GLY A 85 -1.76 -4.44 1.55
CA GLY A 85 -2.18 -4.04 2.90
C GLY A 85 -1.05 -3.57 3.84
N ARG A 86 0.22 -3.81 3.50
CA ARG A 86 1.38 -3.58 4.38
C ARG A 86 2.20 -2.38 3.93
N PHE A 87 2.54 -1.54 4.89
CA PHE A 87 3.49 -0.45 4.69
C PHE A 87 4.91 -1.00 4.83
N ILE A 88 5.72 -0.85 3.78
CA ILE A 88 7.09 -1.33 3.73
C ILE A 88 8.06 -0.15 3.71
N LEU A 89 9.21 -0.32 4.37
CA LEU A 89 10.32 0.62 4.32
C LEU A 89 11.49 -0.06 3.61
N PHE A 90 11.99 0.59 2.57
CA PHE A 90 13.21 0.21 1.89
C PHE A 90 14.35 1.12 2.37
N ILE A 91 15.36 0.51 2.98
CA ILE A 91 16.51 1.23 3.53
C ILE A 91 17.73 0.94 2.66
N ARG A 92 18.40 2.00 2.24
CA ARG A 92 19.66 1.92 1.48
C ARG A 92 20.88 2.26 2.34
N ASP A 93 20.69 3.11 3.33
CA ASP A 93 21.75 3.60 4.21
C ASP A 93 22.24 2.49 5.16
N SER A 94 23.54 2.23 5.15
CA SER A 94 24.16 1.20 5.98
C SER A 94 24.10 1.53 7.46
N ASP A 95 24.34 2.78 7.85
CA ASP A 95 24.35 3.21 9.25
C ASP A 95 22.94 3.13 9.85
N LEU A 96 21.93 3.51 9.06
CA LEU A 96 20.54 3.36 9.43
C LEU A 96 20.15 1.88 9.58
N SER A 97 20.62 1.03 8.67
CA SER A 97 20.40 -0.42 8.75
C SER A 97 20.98 -0.99 10.04
N HIS A 98 22.21 -0.63 10.40
CA HIS A 98 22.83 -1.06 11.66
C HIS A 98 22.05 -0.59 12.89
N LYS A 99 21.57 0.66 12.90
CA LYS A 99 20.74 1.19 14.00
C LYS A 99 19.41 0.49 14.14
N ILE A 100 18.79 0.08 13.03
CA ILE A 100 17.52 -0.66 13.04
C ILE A 100 17.79 -2.07 13.54
N PHE A 101 18.74 -2.79 12.95
CA PHE A 101 19.02 -4.17 13.33
C PHE A 101 19.57 -4.32 14.75
N SER A 102 20.25 -3.30 15.30
CA SER A 102 20.67 -3.33 16.71
C SER A 102 19.52 -3.16 17.71
N ASN A 103 18.36 -2.67 17.27
CA ASN A 103 17.19 -2.39 18.11
C ASN A 103 15.99 -3.32 17.80
N VAL A 104 16.19 -4.33 16.96
CA VAL A 104 15.19 -5.37 16.69
C VAL A 104 15.38 -6.50 17.68
N ARG A 105 14.30 -6.91 18.34
CA ARG A 105 14.33 -8.08 19.22
C ARG A 105 14.60 -9.36 18.39
N PRO A 106 15.31 -10.36 18.94
CA PRO A 106 15.65 -11.58 18.20
C PRO A 106 14.44 -12.35 17.65
N ASP A 107 13.28 -12.25 18.31
CA ASP A 107 12.02 -12.89 17.94
C ASP A 107 11.24 -12.15 16.84
N ALA A 108 11.56 -10.88 16.60
CA ALA A 108 10.84 -10.03 15.65
C ALA A 108 11.49 -10.00 14.26
N PHE A 109 12.72 -10.50 14.14
CA PHE A 109 13.44 -10.56 12.87
C PHE A 109 13.13 -11.86 12.14
N HIS A 110 12.49 -11.76 10.98
CA HIS A 110 12.30 -12.87 10.05
C HIS A 110 13.19 -12.65 8.83
N LEU A 111 14.24 -13.45 8.69
CA LEU A 111 15.01 -13.55 7.45
C LEU A 111 14.19 -14.37 6.45
N VAL A 112 13.90 -13.81 5.27
CA VAL A 112 13.16 -14.45 4.18
C VAL A 112 14.10 -14.66 3.00
#